data_AF-A0A087XZJ3-F1
#
_entry.id   AF-A0A087XZJ3-F1
#
_cell.length_a   1.000
_cell.length_b   1.000
_cell.length_c   1.000
_cell.angle_alpha   90.00
_cell.angle_beta   90.00
_cell.angle_gamma   90.00
#
_symmetry.space_group_name_H-M   'P 1'
#
loop_
_entity.id
_entity.type
_entity.pdbx_description
1 polymer ?
#
loop_
_entity_poly.entity_id
_entity_poly.type
_entity_poly.pdbx_seq_one_letter_code
_entity_poly.pdbx_strand_id
1 'polypeptide(L)'
;ATDNWSMLAQWRQIIRALSCGPSWRSATKGSSVVRALGTVQIMVGVFNVGLGPERVETFPYWLGVPFMAAGVLSLLADRFPLRWLTGFSVFLNIAGSILSIVAIVLYAVHLASFTVIGMCGILDETNSKNCIFLANLAQKLLRGVDITMIVMSVLQLCVCISLAVLGNKAFYYRRKDVKDVVIQQPLVKDGHMTSPGA
;
A
#
# COMPACT_ATOMS: atom_id res chain seq x y z
N ALA A 1 -14.73 4.32 32.99
CA ALA A 1 -13.42 3.64 32.81
C ALA A 1 -13.57 2.13 32.58
N THR A 2 -14.78 1.63 32.31
CA THR A 2 -15.12 0.21 32.09
C THR A 2 -15.66 -0.05 30.67
N ASP A 3 -15.63 0.98 29.84
CA ASP A 3 -16.37 1.12 28.58
C ASP A 3 -15.50 0.87 27.33
N ASN A 4 -14.17 0.98 27.45
CA ASN A 4 -13.24 0.66 26.37
C ASN A 4 -13.03 -0.86 26.18
N TRP A 5 -13.17 -1.66 27.24
CA TRP A 5 -12.86 -3.09 27.19
C TRP A 5 -14.01 -3.91 26.59
N SER A 6 -15.25 -3.50 26.84
CA SER A 6 -16.45 -4.08 26.21
C SER A 6 -16.50 -3.77 24.72
N MET A 7 -16.13 -2.55 24.31
CA MET A 7 -16.09 -2.13 22.91
C MET A 7 -15.00 -2.88 22.13
N LEU A 8 -13.79 -3.06 22.72
CA LEU A 8 -12.73 -3.88 22.13
C LEU A 8 -13.11 -5.37 22.04
N ALA A 9 -13.84 -5.89 23.02
CA ALA A 9 -14.33 -7.26 23.00
C ALA A 9 -15.39 -7.47 21.92
N GLN A 10 -16.34 -6.54 21.78
CA GLN A 10 -17.36 -6.56 20.72
C GLN A 10 -16.72 -6.47 19.33
N TRP A 11 -15.78 -5.55 19.14
CA TRP A 11 -15.01 -5.45 17.89
C TRP A 11 -14.24 -6.72 17.58
N ARG A 12 -13.60 -7.34 18.57
CA ARG A 12 -12.89 -8.61 18.41
C ARG A 12 -13.84 -9.75 18.00
N GLN A 13 -15.07 -9.77 18.51
CA GLN A 13 -16.07 -10.78 18.15
C GLN A 13 -16.65 -10.54 16.74
N ILE A 14 -16.90 -9.29 16.36
CA ILE A 14 -17.32 -8.92 15.00
C ILE A 14 -16.24 -9.30 13.98
N ILE A 15 -14.97 -9.03 14.30
CA ILE A 15 -13.82 -9.45 13.49
C ILE A 15 -13.75 -10.97 13.36
N ARG A 16 -13.98 -11.74 14.44
CA ARG A 16 -14.00 -13.20 14.41
C ARG A 16 -15.18 -13.75 13.60
N ALA A 17 -16.35 -13.15 13.71
CA ALA A 17 -17.54 -13.54 12.93
C ALA A 17 -17.33 -13.29 11.43
N LEU A 18 -16.70 -12.17 11.05
CA LEU A 18 -16.31 -11.88 9.67
C LEU A 18 -15.19 -12.81 9.13
N SER A 19 -14.41 -13.41 10.02
CA SER A 19 -13.34 -14.36 9.68
C SER A 19 -13.84 -15.81 9.53
N CYS A 20 -15.07 -16.11 9.95
CA CYS A 20 -15.65 -17.45 9.97
C CYS A 20 -16.82 -17.57 8.97
N GLY A 21 -16.50 -17.56 7.68
CA GLY A 21 -17.34 -18.17 6.64
C GLY A 21 -16.92 -19.64 6.44
N PRO A 22 -17.86 -20.59 6.30
CA PRO A 22 -17.54 -21.99 6.10
C PRO A 22 -17.02 -22.21 4.66
N SER A 23 -16.03 -23.10 4.53
CA SER A 23 -15.41 -23.60 3.31
C SER A 23 -14.70 -22.59 2.38
N TRP A 24 -13.42 -22.31 2.65
CA TRP A 24 -12.33 -22.59 1.70
C TRP A 24 -10.99 -22.29 2.37
N ARG A 25 -10.52 -23.26 3.14
CA ARG A 25 -9.15 -23.29 3.69
C ARG A 25 -8.27 -24.18 2.83
N SER A 26 -8.47 -24.15 1.51
CA SER A 26 -7.65 -24.92 0.56
C SER A 26 -7.13 -24.00 -0.54
N ALA A 27 -5.80 -24.01 -0.68
CA ALA A 27 -5.03 -23.49 -1.80
C ALA A 27 -5.06 -21.98 -2.06
N THR A 28 -4.28 -21.20 -1.30
CA THR A 28 -3.56 -20.07 -1.91
C THR A 28 -2.23 -19.85 -1.21
N LYS A 29 -1.14 -20.17 -1.92
CA LYS A 29 0.24 -19.72 -1.66
C LYS A 29 0.37 -18.18 -1.64
N GLY A 30 -0.74 -17.44 -1.82
CA GLY A 30 -0.82 -15.99 -1.97
C GLY A 30 -1.03 -15.20 -0.67
N SER A 31 -1.60 -15.76 0.41
CA SER A 31 -1.83 -14.96 1.63
C SER A 31 -0.53 -14.56 2.34
N SER A 32 0.49 -15.42 2.32
CA SER A 32 1.82 -15.09 2.83
C SER A 32 2.50 -14.01 1.98
N VAL A 33 2.34 -14.09 0.66
CA VAL A 33 2.91 -13.13 -0.30
C VAL A 33 2.23 -11.77 -0.18
N VAL A 34 0.89 -11.72 -0.15
CA VAL A 34 0.13 -10.46 0.04
C VAL A 34 0.48 -9.83 1.38
N ARG A 35 0.62 -10.63 2.44
CA ARG A 35 1.06 -10.12 3.75
C ARG A 35 2.46 -9.50 3.69
N ALA A 36 3.43 -10.21 3.11
CA ALA A 36 4.79 -9.69 2.95
C ALA A 36 4.81 -8.41 2.12
N LEU A 37 4.16 -8.39 0.95
CA LEU A 37 4.08 -7.23 0.07
C LEU A 37 3.39 -6.04 0.76
N GLY A 38 2.28 -6.28 1.48
CA GLY A 38 1.61 -5.23 2.26
C GLY A 38 2.47 -4.66 3.39
N THR A 39 3.26 -5.50 4.07
CA THR A 39 4.22 -5.02 5.08
C THR A 39 5.34 -4.18 4.47
N VAL A 40 5.87 -4.56 3.31
CA VAL A 40 6.87 -3.76 2.58
C VAL A 40 6.28 -2.41 2.21
N GLN A 41 5.02 -2.36 1.76
CA GLN A 41 4.31 -1.14 1.41
C GLN A 41 4.20 -0.17 2.60
N ILE A 42 3.91 -0.71 3.79
CA ILE A 42 3.88 0.07 5.04
C ILE A 42 5.28 0.56 5.40
N MET A 43 6.30 -0.31 5.35
CA MET A 43 7.68 0.07 5.67
C MET A 43 8.19 1.19 4.74
N VAL A 44 7.96 1.06 3.44
CA VAL A 44 8.31 2.09 2.44
C VAL A 44 7.54 3.38 2.69
N GLY A 45 6.24 3.30 2.99
CA GLY A 45 5.42 4.46 3.28
C GLY A 45 5.87 5.21 4.53
N VAL A 46 6.17 4.50 5.63
CA VAL A 46 6.73 5.09 6.86
C VAL A 46 8.09 5.72 6.59
N PHE A 47 8.95 5.06 5.83
CA PHE A 47 10.27 5.60 5.46
C PHE A 47 10.15 6.91 4.67
N ASN A 48 9.22 6.97 3.70
CA ASN A 48 8.97 8.19 2.93
C ASN A 48 8.37 9.33 3.79
N VAL A 49 7.49 9.02 4.74
CA VAL A 49 6.95 10.04 5.67
C VAL A 49 8.01 10.52 6.66
N GLY A 50 8.89 9.64 7.15
CA GLY A 50 9.93 10.01 8.12
C GLY A 50 10.99 10.96 7.55
N LEU A 51 11.28 10.87 6.24
CA LEU A 51 12.24 11.73 5.55
C LEU A 51 11.60 12.97 4.89
N GLY A 52 10.27 13.01 4.80
CA GLY A 52 9.51 14.10 4.18
C GLY A 52 9.61 15.49 4.84
N PRO A 53 9.76 15.63 6.18
CA PRO A 53 9.78 16.94 6.85
C PRO A 53 10.99 17.82 6.49
N GLU A 54 12.05 17.25 5.92
CA GLU A 54 13.27 18.00 5.58
C GLU A 54 13.13 18.83 4.28
N ARG A 55 12.01 18.72 3.55
CA ARG A 55 11.84 19.28 2.19
C ARG A 55 10.54 20.06 1.98
N VAL A 56 10.22 20.92 2.94
CA VAL A 56 8.96 21.70 3.07
C VAL A 56 8.52 22.53 1.86
N GLU A 57 9.39 22.81 0.88
CA GLU A 57 9.12 23.84 -0.14
C GLU A 57 8.90 23.32 -1.57
N THR A 58 9.15 22.03 -1.89
CA THR A 58 9.18 21.62 -3.32
C THR A 58 8.65 20.23 -3.67
N PHE A 59 8.55 19.29 -2.72
CA PHE A 59 8.16 17.91 -3.03
C PHE A 59 7.02 17.40 -2.17
N PRO A 60 6.11 16.56 -2.72
CA PRO A 60 4.93 16.10 -2.00
C PRO A 60 5.33 15.11 -0.90
N TYR A 61 5.64 15.63 0.29
CA TYR A 61 5.90 14.89 1.52
C TYR A 61 4.76 13.90 1.87
N TRP A 62 3.56 14.17 1.36
CA TRP A 62 2.40 13.29 1.47
C TRP A 62 2.52 11.99 0.68
N LEU A 63 3.48 11.81 -0.23
CA LEU A 63 3.57 10.60 -1.07
C LEU A 63 3.67 9.30 -0.27
N GLY A 64 4.23 9.33 0.94
CA GLY A 64 4.29 8.16 1.81
C GLY A 64 2.93 7.74 2.40
N VAL A 65 1.97 8.66 2.54
CA VAL A 65 0.66 8.39 3.15
C VAL A 65 -0.21 7.47 2.27
N PRO A 66 -0.38 7.71 0.96
CA PRO A 66 -1.05 6.77 0.06
C PRO A 66 -0.40 5.38 0.04
N PHE A 67 0.93 5.30 0.14
CA PHE A 67 1.65 4.01 0.18
C PHE A 67 1.35 3.22 1.45
N MET A 68 1.34 3.89 2.61
CA MET A 68 0.91 3.27 3.87
C MET A 68 -0.56 2.81 3.81
N ALA A 69 -1.45 3.67 3.31
CA ALA A 69 -2.87 3.35 3.19
C ALA A 69 -3.12 2.15 2.28
N ALA A 70 -2.44 2.08 1.12
CA ALA A 70 -2.50 0.94 0.21
C ALA A 70 -2.03 -0.35 0.89
N GLY A 71 -0.95 -0.30 1.68
CA GLY A 71 -0.43 -1.43 2.45
C GLY A 71 -1.40 -1.96 3.50
N VAL A 72 -1.95 -1.06 4.33
CA VAL A 72 -2.95 -1.40 5.34
C VAL A 72 -4.17 -2.02 4.68
N LEU A 73 -4.66 -1.42 3.59
CA LEU A 73 -5.85 -1.91 2.92
C LEU A 73 -5.64 -3.26 2.23
N SER A 74 -4.44 -3.52 1.71
CA SER A 74 -4.07 -4.83 1.15
C SER A 74 -4.02 -5.92 2.22
N LEU A 75 -3.55 -5.61 3.43
CA LEU A 75 -3.61 -6.52 4.58
C LEU A 75 -5.06 -6.75 5.06
N LEU A 76 -5.88 -5.70 5.08
CA LEU A 76 -7.27 -5.81 5.44
C LEU A 76 -8.05 -6.63 4.40
N ALA A 77 -7.77 -6.47 3.11
CA ALA A 77 -8.38 -7.25 2.04
C ALA A 77 -7.98 -8.75 2.07
N ASP A 78 -6.79 -9.08 2.58
CA ASP A 78 -6.36 -10.47 2.83
C ASP A 78 -7.10 -11.08 4.03
N ARG A 79 -7.24 -10.31 5.12
CA ARG A 79 -7.86 -10.78 6.36
C ARG A 79 -9.39 -10.84 6.28
N PHE A 80 -10.01 -9.89 5.59
CA PHE A 80 -11.47 -9.76 5.50
C PHE A 80 -11.95 -10.03 4.08
N PRO A 81 -12.80 -11.06 3.86
CA PRO A 81 -13.31 -11.44 2.54
C PRO A 81 -14.36 -10.47 1.98
N LEU A 82 -14.29 -9.17 2.29
CA LEU A 82 -15.24 -8.16 1.83
C LEU A 82 -14.92 -7.75 0.38
N ARG A 83 -15.85 -7.98 -0.54
CA ARG A 83 -15.67 -7.68 -1.97
C ARG A 83 -15.31 -6.22 -2.25
N TRP A 84 -15.91 -5.31 -1.48
CA TRP A 84 -15.65 -3.87 -1.57
C TRP A 84 -14.20 -3.53 -1.18
N LEU A 85 -13.68 -4.19 -0.16
CA LEU A 85 -12.33 -4.00 0.37
C LEU A 85 -11.26 -4.48 -0.61
N THR A 86 -11.49 -5.64 -1.25
CA THR A 86 -10.61 -6.14 -2.33
C THR A 86 -10.57 -5.17 -3.51
N GLY A 87 -11.73 -4.63 -3.92
CA GLY A 87 -11.81 -3.65 -5.01
C GLY A 87 -11.07 -2.35 -4.68
N PHE A 88 -11.28 -1.80 -3.48
CA PHE A 88 -10.59 -0.58 -3.04
C PHE A 88 -9.07 -0.80 -2.90
N SER A 89 -8.63 -1.98 -2.45
CA SER A 89 -7.21 -2.36 -2.42
C SER A 89 -6.58 -2.38 -3.81
N VAL A 90 -7.24 -2.96 -4.81
CA VAL A 90 -6.76 -2.92 -6.20
C VAL A 90 -6.65 -1.48 -6.71
N PHE A 91 -7.68 -0.65 -6.46
CA PHE A 91 -7.68 0.75 -6.87
C PHE A 91 -6.51 1.54 -6.23
N LEU A 92 -6.31 1.42 -4.92
CA LEU A 92 -5.21 2.09 -4.23
C LEU A 92 -3.83 1.60 -4.69
N ASN A 93 -3.68 0.32 -5.05
CA ASN A 93 -2.44 -0.20 -5.61
C ASN A 93 -2.17 0.34 -7.03
N ILE A 94 -3.19 0.52 -7.85
CA ILE A 94 -3.05 1.17 -9.17
C ILE A 94 -2.67 2.64 -9.00
N ALA A 95 -3.38 3.38 -8.14
CA ALA A 95 -3.01 4.76 -7.81
C ALA A 95 -1.59 4.85 -7.23
N GLY A 96 -1.21 3.91 -6.35
CA GLY A 96 0.12 3.80 -5.78
C GLY A 96 1.21 3.57 -6.84
N SER A 97 0.92 2.82 -7.90
CA SER A 97 1.82 2.66 -9.05
C SER A 97 2.07 4.00 -9.76
N ILE A 98 1.01 4.75 -10.05
CA ILE A 98 1.11 6.08 -10.69
C ILE A 98 1.91 7.04 -9.80
N LEU A 99 1.59 7.08 -8.50
CA LEU A 99 2.31 7.91 -7.54
C LEU A 99 3.79 7.52 -7.43
N SER A 100 4.13 6.23 -7.55
CA SER A 100 5.53 5.77 -7.55
C SER A 100 6.29 6.26 -8.78
N ILE A 101 5.65 6.27 -9.96
CA ILE A 101 6.25 6.81 -11.18
C ILE A 101 6.51 8.32 -11.04
N VAL A 102 5.51 9.05 -10.53
CA VAL A 102 5.65 10.49 -10.25
C VAL A 102 6.79 10.73 -9.27
N ALA A 103 6.89 9.94 -8.20
CA ALA A 103 7.97 10.02 -7.22
C ALA A 103 9.35 9.80 -7.86
N ILE A 104 9.51 8.76 -8.68
CA ILE A 104 10.78 8.47 -9.39
C ILE A 104 11.22 9.66 -10.24
N VAL A 105 10.31 10.23 -11.04
CA VAL A 105 10.60 11.37 -11.91
C VAL A 105 10.99 12.59 -11.07
N LEU A 106 10.22 12.90 -10.04
CA LEU A 106 10.45 14.02 -9.15
C LEU A 106 11.81 13.92 -8.44
N TYR A 107 12.15 12.76 -7.87
CA TYR A 107 13.42 12.54 -7.21
C TYR A 107 14.60 12.57 -8.20
N ALA A 108 14.43 12.06 -9.42
CA ALA A 108 15.46 12.13 -10.45
C ALA A 108 15.75 13.57 -10.90
N VAL A 109 14.72 14.39 -11.06
CA VAL A 109 14.89 15.83 -11.36
C VAL A 109 15.60 16.54 -10.23
N HIS A 110 15.19 16.29 -8.98
CA HIS A 110 15.85 16.89 -7.82
C HIS A 110 17.33 16.51 -7.72
N LEU A 111 17.65 15.23 -7.91
CA LEU A 111 19.00 14.70 -7.94
C LEU A 111 19.87 15.37 -9.02
N ALA A 112 19.29 15.76 -10.16
CA ALA A 112 19.98 16.43 -11.25
C ALA A 112 20.16 17.95 -11.03
N SER A 113 19.24 18.60 -10.32
CA SER A 113 19.21 20.06 -10.16
C SER A 113 19.83 20.59 -8.86
N PHE A 114 19.99 19.75 -7.84
CA PHE A 114 20.37 20.21 -6.49
C PHE A 114 21.90 20.39 -6.30
N THR A 115 22.33 21.59 -5.90
CA THR A 115 23.72 21.88 -5.48
C THR A 115 23.73 22.77 -4.24
N VAL A 116 24.45 22.36 -3.19
CA VAL A 116 24.54 23.09 -1.89
C VAL A 116 25.79 23.98 -1.86
N ILE A 117 26.77 23.69 -2.71
CA ILE A 117 28.06 24.39 -2.79
C ILE A 117 27.87 25.89 -3.06
N GLY A 118 26.84 26.25 -3.84
CA GLY A 118 26.53 27.64 -4.20
C GLY A 118 26.17 28.54 -3.00
N MET A 119 25.72 27.98 -1.87
CA MET A 119 25.36 28.78 -0.68
C MET A 119 26.58 29.33 0.07
N CYS A 120 27.77 28.77 -0.16
CA CYS A 120 28.99 29.16 0.55
C CYS A 120 29.72 30.36 -0.10
N GLY A 121 29.14 30.96 -1.15
CA GLY A 121 29.78 31.97 -1.99
C GLY A 121 29.67 33.44 -1.54
N ILE A 122 29.15 33.73 -0.34
CA ILE A 122 28.89 35.12 0.10
C ILE A 122 29.70 35.55 1.35
N LEU A 123 30.19 34.63 2.18
CA LEU A 123 30.96 35.00 3.39
C LEU A 123 32.47 34.76 3.23
N ASP A 124 33.16 35.88 3.05
CA ASP A 124 34.51 36.31 3.45
C ASP A 124 35.57 35.27 3.95
N GLU A 125 36.82 35.61 3.65
CA GLU A 125 37.96 34.75 3.31
C GLU A 125 38.56 33.84 4.41
N THR A 126 37.99 33.74 5.62
CA THR A 126 38.65 33.05 6.75
C THR A 126 37.89 31.86 7.34
N ASN A 127 36.58 31.71 7.10
CA ASN A 127 35.76 30.57 7.57
C ASN A 127 35.20 29.68 6.44
N SER A 128 35.58 29.95 5.19
CA SER A 128 35.09 29.29 3.98
C SER A 128 35.39 27.78 3.91
N LYS A 129 36.56 27.32 4.40
CA LYS A 129 36.96 25.90 4.28
C LYS A 129 36.01 24.95 5.03
N ASN A 130 35.58 25.34 6.23
CA ASN A 130 34.65 24.56 7.05
C ASN A 130 33.24 24.58 6.43
N CYS A 131 32.82 25.72 5.88
CA CYS A 131 31.55 25.85 5.18
C CYS A 131 31.51 24.99 3.89
N ILE A 132 32.56 25.02 3.08
CA ILE A 132 32.69 24.17 1.88
C ILE A 132 32.70 22.69 2.27
N PHE A 133 33.41 22.32 3.34
CA PHE A 133 33.43 20.95 3.84
C PHE A 133 32.03 20.49 4.27
N LEU A 134 31.33 21.30 5.08
CA LEU A 134 29.99 20.97 5.57
C LEU A 134 28.95 20.94 4.44
N ALA A 135 29.02 21.88 3.49
CA ALA A 135 28.17 21.89 2.30
C ALA A 135 28.41 20.65 1.43
N ASN A 136 29.66 20.23 1.24
CA ASN A 136 29.98 19.00 0.53
C ASN A 136 29.46 17.74 1.26
N LEU A 137 29.58 17.69 2.58
CA LEU A 137 29.04 16.59 3.39
C LEU A 137 27.51 16.54 3.25
N ALA A 138 26.83 17.68 3.43
CA ALA A 138 25.39 17.79 3.29
C ALA A 138 24.94 17.41 1.87
N GLN A 139 25.61 17.89 0.82
CA GLN A 139 25.31 17.53 -0.56
C GLN A 139 25.45 16.02 -0.80
N LYS A 140 26.49 15.37 -0.26
CA LYS A 140 26.64 13.91 -0.34
C LYS A 140 25.52 13.17 0.38
N LEU A 141 25.11 13.64 1.56
CA LEU A 141 24.01 13.06 2.32
C LEU A 141 22.67 13.20 1.59
N LEU A 142 22.32 14.41 1.14
CA LEU A 142 21.08 14.67 0.41
C LEU A 142 21.02 13.88 -0.90
N ARG A 143 22.13 13.80 -1.63
CA ARG A 143 22.26 12.95 -2.82
C ARG A 143 22.02 11.48 -2.50
N GLY A 144 22.55 10.99 -1.38
CA GLY A 144 22.29 9.64 -0.89
C GLY A 144 20.81 9.42 -0.59
N VAL A 145 20.15 10.39 0.07
CA VAL A 145 18.72 10.35 0.36
C VAL A 145 17.89 10.30 -0.93
N ASP A 146 18.19 11.12 -1.94
CA ASP A 146 17.49 11.07 -3.23
C ASP A 146 17.61 9.70 -3.91
N ILE A 147 18.82 9.14 -3.96
CA ILE A 147 19.06 7.83 -4.56
C ILE A 147 18.27 6.75 -3.81
N THR A 148 18.30 6.76 -2.47
CA THR A 148 17.54 5.79 -1.68
C THR A 148 16.03 5.95 -1.88
N MET A 149 15.50 7.16 -1.97
CA MET A 149 14.09 7.42 -2.27
C MET A 149 13.68 6.92 -3.66
N ILE A 150 14.55 7.04 -4.67
CA ILE A 150 14.34 6.47 -6.01
C ILE A 150 14.25 4.94 -5.91
N VAL A 151 15.20 4.30 -5.23
CA VAL A 151 15.21 2.83 -5.05
C VAL A 151 13.94 2.36 -4.35
N MET A 152 13.54 3.05 -3.26
CA MET A 152 12.32 2.72 -2.53
C MET A 152 11.06 2.93 -3.38
N SER A 153 11.04 3.94 -4.26
CA SER A 153 9.92 4.19 -5.19
C SER A 153 9.82 3.12 -6.28
N VAL A 154 10.96 2.62 -6.79
CA VAL A 154 10.98 1.49 -7.73
C VAL A 154 10.47 0.22 -7.04
N LEU A 155 10.93 -0.07 -5.82
CA LEU A 155 10.42 -1.18 -5.03
C LEU A 155 8.90 -1.06 -4.81
N GLN A 156 8.42 0.14 -4.48
CA GLN A 156 7.01 0.43 -4.30
C GLN A 156 6.20 0.19 -5.57
N LEU A 157 6.71 0.61 -6.73
CA LEU A 157 6.09 0.36 -8.03
C LEU A 157 5.92 -1.15 -8.28
N CYS A 158 6.98 -1.93 -8.05
CA CYS A 158 6.93 -3.40 -8.19
C CYS A 158 5.90 -4.03 -7.24
N VAL A 159 5.85 -3.59 -5.99
CA VAL A 159 4.91 -4.09 -4.97
C VAL A 159 3.47 -3.75 -5.34
N CYS A 160 3.19 -2.49 -5.72
CA CYS A 160 1.89 -2.01 -6.15
C CYS A 160 1.35 -2.82 -7.35
N ILE A 161 2.18 -3.02 -8.38
CA ILE A 161 1.81 -3.83 -9.56
C ILE A 161 1.50 -5.27 -9.15
N SER A 162 2.36 -5.88 -8.31
CA SER A 162 2.16 -7.25 -7.82
C SER A 162 0.83 -7.38 -7.08
N LEU A 163 0.56 -6.50 -6.13
CA LEU A 163 -0.68 -6.52 -5.35
C LEU A 163 -1.92 -6.24 -6.20
N ALA A 164 -1.84 -5.35 -7.20
CA ALA A 164 -2.94 -5.12 -8.14
C ALA A 164 -3.25 -6.37 -8.97
N VAL A 165 -2.23 -7.09 -9.45
CA VAL A 165 -2.41 -8.35 -10.20
C VAL A 165 -2.99 -9.45 -9.31
N LEU A 166 -2.46 -9.63 -8.08
CA LEU A 166 -2.98 -10.62 -7.13
C LEU A 166 -4.43 -10.29 -6.73
N GLY A 167 -4.73 -9.02 -6.45
CA GLY A 167 -6.07 -8.55 -6.10
C GLY A 167 -7.07 -8.71 -7.23
N ASN A 168 -6.68 -8.42 -8.48
CA ASN A 168 -7.52 -8.65 -9.66
C ASN A 168 -7.85 -10.12 -9.88
N LYS A 169 -6.86 -11.02 -9.72
CA LYS A 169 -7.11 -12.47 -9.80
C LYS A 169 -8.12 -12.89 -8.73
N ALA A 170 -7.91 -12.48 -7.48
CA ALA A 170 -8.83 -12.79 -6.38
C ALA A 170 -10.24 -12.24 -6.64
N PHE A 171 -10.36 -11.00 -7.13
CA PHE A 171 -11.64 -10.37 -7.45
C PHE A 171 -12.37 -11.09 -8.60
N TYR A 172 -11.64 -11.50 -9.64
CA TYR A 172 -12.18 -12.21 -10.80
C TYR A 172 -12.74 -13.59 -10.43
N TYR A 173 -11.96 -14.43 -9.74
CA TYR A 173 -12.43 -15.75 -9.30
C TYR A 173 -13.68 -15.65 -8.42
N ARG A 174 -13.68 -14.69 -7.47
CA ARG A 174 -14.84 -14.40 -6.61
C ARG A 174 -16.06 -13.89 -7.36
N ARG A 175 -15.91 -13.38 -8.59
CA ARG A 175 -17.03 -13.02 -9.46
C ARG A 175 -17.56 -14.21 -10.24
N LYS A 176 -16.69 -15.16 -10.58
CA LYS A 176 -17.08 -16.40 -11.26
C LYS A 176 -17.84 -17.32 -10.31
N ASP A 177 -17.34 -17.56 -9.09
CA ASP A 177 -18.02 -18.42 -8.09
C ASP A 177 -19.45 -17.96 -7.79
N VAL A 178 -19.68 -16.65 -7.66
CA VAL A 178 -21.02 -16.10 -7.42
C VAL A 178 -21.95 -16.34 -8.61
N LYS A 179 -21.45 -16.25 -9.85
CA LYS A 179 -22.27 -16.52 -11.04
C LYS A 179 -22.64 -18.00 -11.12
N ASP A 180 -21.71 -18.90 -10.81
CA ASP A 180 -21.95 -20.35 -10.84
C ASP A 180 -22.96 -20.78 -9.75
N VAL A 181 -22.87 -20.22 -8.53
CA VAL A 181 -23.86 -20.46 -7.45
C VAL A 181 -25.24 -19.88 -7.78
N VAL A 182 -25.28 -18.66 -8.34
CA VAL A 182 -26.55 -18.00 -8.71
C VAL A 182 -27.23 -18.70 -9.88
N ILE A 183 -26.51 -19.41 -10.76
CA ILE A 183 -27.11 -20.21 -11.83
C ILE A 183 -27.64 -21.57 -11.32
N GLN A 184 -27.07 -22.14 -10.26
CA GLN A 184 -27.58 -23.39 -9.67
C GLN A 184 -28.80 -23.21 -8.75
N GLN A 185 -28.94 -22.06 -8.06
CA GLN A 185 -30.10 -21.78 -7.20
C GLN A 185 -31.48 -21.74 -7.90
N PRO A 186 -31.65 -21.21 -9.13
CA PRO A 186 -32.94 -21.24 -9.81
C PRO A 186 -33.35 -22.65 -10.27
N LEU A 187 -32.42 -23.59 -10.45
CA LEU A 187 -32.75 -24.92 -10.98
C LEU A 187 -33.23 -25.92 -9.90
N VAL A 188 -32.96 -25.67 -8.62
CA VAL A 188 -33.32 -26.60 -7.52
C VAL A 188 -34.74 -26.36 -6.97
N LYS A 189 -35.39 -25.24 -7.31
CA LYS A 189 -36.69 -24.89 -6.73
C LYS A 189 -37.91 -25.47 -7.46
N ASP A 190 -37.72 -26.09 -8.64
CA ASP A 190 -38.82 -26.59 -9.47
C ASP A 190 -38.99 -28.13 -9.45
N GLY A 191 -38.32 -28.83 -8.52
CA GLY A 191 -38.37 -30.30 -8.43
C GLY A 191 -39.35 -30.91 -7.41
N HIS A 192 -40.10 -30.12 -6.66
CA HIS A 192 -40.99 -30.63 -5.59
C HIS A 192 -42.41 -30.04 -5.66
N MET A 193 -43.08 -30.26 -6.79
CA MET A 193 -44.54 -30.24 -6.88
C MET A 193 -45.02 -31.40 -7.76
N THR A 194 -44.99 -32.61 -7.22
CA THR A 194 -45.87 -33.70 -7.66
C THR A 194 -46.57 -34.25 -6.42
N SER A 195 -47.78 -33.73 -6.17
CA SER A 195 -48.84 -34.46 -5.47
C SER A 195 -49.22 -35.68 -6.31
N PRO A 196 -49.44 -36.86 -5.72
CA PRO A 196 -50.83 -37.24 -5.38
C PRO A 196 -50.96 -38.03 -4.08
N GLY A 197 -51.99 -37.72 -3.29
CA GLY A 197 -52.39 -38.51 -2.13
C GLY A 197 -53.84 -38.27 -1.75
N ALA A 198 -54.67 -39.28 -2.04
CA ALA A 198 -56.10 -39.48 -1.71
C ALA A 198 -57.14 -38.67 -2.50
#